data_AF-A0A2M7QLF3-F1
#
_entry.id   AF-A0A2M7QLF3-F1
#
_cell.length_a   1.000
_cell.length_b   1.000
_cell.length_c   1.000
_cell.angle_alpha   90.00
_cell.angle_beta   90.00
_cell.angle_gamma   90.00
#
_symmetry.space_group_name_H-M   'P 1'
#
loop_
_entity.id
_entity.type
_entity.pdbx_description
1 polymer ?
#
loop_
_entity_poly.entity_id
_entity_poly.type
_entity_poly.pdbx_seq_one_letter_code
_entity_poly.pdbx_strand_id
1 'polypeptide(L)' 'PVGPTRDWLEAARGPLSAAGVRLVQPRRAWDDALWPHATAGFFKVKARIPALLARLG' A
#
# COMPACT_ATOMS: atom_id res chain seq x y z
N PRO A 1 -8.43 0.00 -3.52
CA PRO A 1 -9.40 -0.09 -2.39
C PRO A 1 -8.79 0.55 -1.13
N VAL A 2 -9.61 0.88 -0.14
CA VAL A 2 -9.16 1.38 1.17
C VAL A 2 -9.33 0.25 2.19
N GLY A 3 -8.33 0.02 3.05
CA GLY A 3 -8.36 -1.05 4.05
C GLY A 3 -9.27 -0.73 5.24
N PRO A 4 -9.71 -1.74 6.00
CA PRO A 4 -10.68 -1.59 7.10
C PRO A 4 -10.16 -0.76 8.28
N THR A 5 -8.86 -0.48 8.34
CA THR A 5 -8.20 0.28 9.42
C THR A 5 -7.91 1.74 9.02
N ARG A 6 -8.37 2.20 7.86
CA ARG A 6 -8.09 3.56 7.38
C ARG A 6 -8.63 4.62 8.34
N ASP A 7 -9.84 4.42 8.82
CA ASP A 7 -10.50 5.29 9.80
C ASP A 7 -9.66 5.46 11.07
N TRP A 8 -9.04 4.39 11.57
CA TRP A 8 -8.17 4.45 12.76
C TRP A 8 -6.89 5.25 12.48
N LEU A 9 -6.29 5.07 11.30
CA LEU A 9 -5.11 5.83 10.89
C LEU A 9 -5.40 7.33 10.76
N GLU A 10 -6.57 7.70 10.25
CA GLU A 10 -6.97 9.10 10.17
C GLU A 10 -7.28 9.69 11.55
N ALA A 11 -7.97 8.94 12.42
CA ALA A 11 -8.24 9.36 13.79
C ALA A 11 -6.95 9.58 14.60
N ALA A 12 -5.92 8.76 14.38
CA ALA A 12 -4.64 8.86 15.06
C ALA A 12 -3.78 10.05 14.59
N ARG A 13 -4.06 10.64 13.43
CA ARG A 13 -3.22 11.70 12.82
C ARG A 13 -3.12 12.94 13.71
N GLY A 14 -4.22 13.41 14.26
CA GLY A 14 -4.27 14.58 15.13
C GLY A 14 -3.49 14.40 16.43
N PRO A 15 -3.83 13.39 17.26
CA PRO A 15 -3.13 13.11 18.51
C PRO A 15 -1.62 12.87 18.33
N LEU A 16 -1.22 12.13 17.29
CA LEU A 16 0.20 11.90 17.02
C LEU A 16 0.92 13.19 16.64
N SER A 17 0.33 14.03 15.78
CA SER A 17 0.92 15.31 15.42
C SER A 17 1.06 16.25 16.61
N ALA A 18 0.06 16.29 17.50
CA ALA A 18 0.10 17.10 18.72
C ALA A 18 1.22 16.65 19.68
N ALA A 19 1.53 15.35 19.69
CA ALA A 19 2.63 14.78 20.45
C ALA A 19 4.01 14.89 19.74
N GLY A 20 4.08 15.56 18.58
CA GLY A 20 5.32 15.65 17.79
C GLY A 20 5.72 14.33 17.11
N VAL A 21 4.81 13.35 17.03
CA VAL A 21 5.03 12.05 16.40
C VAL A 21 4.53 12.05 14.97
N ARG A 22 5.39 11.65 14.03
CA ARG A 22 5.02 11.57 12.60
C ARG A 22 4.42 10.21 12.27
N LEU A 23 3.15 10.20 11.86
CA LEU A 23 2.52 9.02 11.25
C LEU A 23 2.93 8.88 9.78
N VAL A 24 3.77 7.89 9.47
CA VAL A 24 4.24 7.58 8.10
C VAL A 24 3.63 6.27 7.60
N GLN A 25 3.29 6.22 6.31
CA GLN A 25 2.78 5.02 5.64
C GLN A 25 3.71 4.67 4.48
N PRO A 26 4.87 4.04 4.73
CA PRO A 26 5.79 3.65 3.67
C PRO A 26 5.15 2.57 2.81
N ARG A 27 5.18 2.77 1.49
CA ARG A 27 4.74 1.79 0.49
C ARG A 27 5.87 1.59 -0.50
N ARG A 28 6.18 0.35 -0.85
CA ARG A 28 7.27 0.04 -1.78
C ARG A 28 6.80 0.29 -3.21
N ALA A 29 7.72 0.65 -4.11
CA ALA A 29 7.39 0.90 -5.52
C ALA A 29 6.74 -0.32 -6.20
N TRP A 30 7.11 -1.54 -5.79
CA TRP A 30 6.47 -2.75 -6.31
C TRP A 30 5.05 -2.97 -5.77
N ASP A 31 4.73 -2.51 -4.55
CA ASP A 31 3.35 -2.53 -4.03
C ASP A 31 2.47 -1.59 -4.86
N ASP A 32 2.94 -0.39 -5.17
CA ASP A 32 2.27 0.58 -6.05
C ASP A 32 1.99 -0.02 -7.44
N ALA A 33 2.96 -0.75 -7.97
CA ALA A 33 2.88 -1.35 -9.30
C ALA A 33 1.95 -2.58 -9.34
N LEU A 34 1.92 -3.40 -8.29
CA LEU A 34 1.13 -4.64 -8.25
C LEU A 34 -0.32 -4.40 -7.82
N TRP A 35 -0.56 -3.43 -6.93
CA TRP A 35 -1.86 -3.18 -6.33
C TRP A 35 -3.02 -3.03 -7.33
N PRO A 36 -2.88 -2.28 -8.46
CA PRO A 36 -3.95 -2.16 -9.44
C PRO A 36 -4.35 -3.49 -10.11
N HIS A 37 -3.49 -4.51 -10.06
CA HIS A 37 -3.71 -5.82 -10.65
C HIS A 37 -4.28 -6.85 -9.66
N ALA A 38 -4.31 -6.54 -8.36
CA ALA A 38 -4.85 -7.37 -7.30
C ALA A 38 -6.39 -7.30 -7.23
N THR A 39 -7.06 -7.52 -8.37
CA THR A 39 -8.53 -7.43 -8.50
C THR A 39 -9.24 -8.77 -8.35
N ALA A 40 -8.48 -9.87 -8.21
CA ALA A 40 -8.98 -11.23 -8.16
C ALA A 40 -7.98 -12.14 -7.43
N GLY A 41 -8.12 -13.47 -7.56
CA GLY A 41 -7.25 -14.44 -6.91
C GLY A 41 -5.77 -14.34 -7.29
N PHE A 42 -4.92 -14.91 -6.43
CA PHE A 42 -3.45 -14.83 -6.46
C PHE A 42 -2.82 -15.13 -7.84
N PHE A 43 -3.33 -16.13 -8.57
CA PHE A 43 -2.74 -16.56 -9.85
C PHE A 43 -2.73 -15.45 -10.92
N LYS A 44 -3.75 -14.58 -10.93
CA LYS A 44 -3.83 -13.46 -11.88
C LYS A 44 -2.75 -12.41 -11.61
N VAL A 45 -2.44 -12.17 -10.34
CA VAL A 45 -1.35 -11.29 -9.92
C VAL A 45 0.00 -11.94 -10.19
N LYS A 46 0.17 -13.21 -9.83
CA LYS A 46 1.42 -13.98 -10.03
C LYS A 46 1.90 -13.93 -11.48
N ALA A 47 0.99 -14.04 -12.44
CA ALA A 47 1.32 -13.95 -13.87
C ALA A 47 1.91 -12.58 -14.29
N ARG A 48 1.66 -11.51 -13.53
CA ARG A 48 2.13 -10.14 -13.82
C ARG A 48 3.44 -9.78 -13.09
N ILE A 49 3.79 -10.50 -12.02
CA ILE A 49 4.96 -10.19 -11.18
C ILE A 49 6.25 -10.08 -11.99
N PRO A 50 6.63 -11.02 -12.88
CA PRO A 50 7.91 -10.95 -13.59
C PRO A 50 8.05 -9.68 -14.44
N ALA A 51 7.02 -9.33 -15.20
CA ALA A 51 7.01 -8.14 -16.05
C ALA A 51 7.05 -6.83 -15.23
N LEU A 52 6.38 -6.81 -14.08
CA LEU A 52 6.37 -5.65 -13.19
C LEU A 52 7.71 -5.46 -12.46
N LEU A 53 8.35 -6.55 -12.02
CA LEU A 53 9.68 -6.48 -11.42
C LEU A 53 10.72 -6.02 -12.45
N ALA A 54 10.72 -6.58 -13.66
CA ALA A 54 11.63 -6.14 -14.73
C ALA A 54 11.50 -4.65 -15.10
N ARG A 55 10.31 -4.06 -14.94
CA ARG A 55 10.09 -2.61 -15.15
C ARG A 55 10.63 -1.75 -14.00
N LEU A 56 10.77 -2.32 -12.80
CA LEU A 56 11.19 -1.61 -11.59
C LEU A 56 12.70 -1.72 -11.33
N GLY A 57 13.42 -2.62 -12.03
CA GLY A 57 14.88 -2.80 -11.95
C GLY A 57 15.30 -4.25 -12.16
#